data_AF-B7ZJE6-F1
#
_entry.id   AF-B7ZJE6-F1
#
_cell.length_a   1.000
_cell.length_b   1.000
_cell.length_c   1.000
_cell.angle_alpha   90.00
_cell.angle_beta   90.00
_cell.angle_gamma   90.00
#
_symmetry.space_group_name_H-M   'P 1'
#
loop_
_entity.id
_entity.type
_entity.pdbx_description
1 polymer ?
#
loop_
_entity_poly.entity_id
_entity_poly.type
_entity_poly.pdbx_seq_one_letter_code
_entity_poly.pdbx_strand_id
1 'polypeptide(L)'
;MNKHIRVLTGRHAGASLDLLPGDWTVDSADTAAVRISDWTDAPLQLQVGIETGVLHVDDEAAAPWPDLEPRRFGEIVLCVGPAGEPWPSDLELLQRLLAPPPPVVVPAADTVAADAPPTAPPAHRPRAHAGWMGVAAVALLTPCALLLASTREAQHAPQAPAVAPIPLIERVRTALSQHNIDGLNIEQRDGEITVHGMAPTAMESLSVQRDLRNVSPRVRVDMPAAPEVVENLRESMQEPGLSISYLGDNRFSVSGAAQQPDRVRAVVDRVRGDLGVNVKDIALNVRRANQDGKLDANSVLSVDELHYVESPDGTKRFLAAQH
;
A
#
# COMPACT_ATOMS: atom_id res chain seq x y z
N MET A 1 4.67 -13.50 1.25
CA MET A 1 4.06 -12.22 0.86
C MET A 1 3.65 -11.48 2.13
N ASN A 2 3.70 -10.15 2.17
CA ASN A 2 3.24 -9.39 3.34
C ASN A 2 1.71 -9.48 3.44
N LYS A 3 1.19 -9.56 4.66
CA LYS A 3 -0.24 -9.62 4.93
C LYS A 3 -0.71 -8.27 5.48
N HIS A 4 -2.00 -8.02 5.40
CA HIS A 4 -2.63 -6.82 5.88
C HIS A 4 -3.89 -7.20 6.65
N ILE A 5 -4.17 -6.53 7.76
CA ILE A 5 -5.38 -6.69 8.55
C ILE A 5 -6.17 -5.38 8.56
N ARG A 6 -7.48 -5.46 8.39
CA ARG A 6 -8.40 -4.33 8.44
C ARG A 6 -9.53 -4.58 9.42
N VAL A 7 -9.90 -3.55 10.17
CA VAL A 7 -11.05 -3.51 11.06
C VAL A 7 -12.27 -2.97 10.30
N LEU A 8 -13.34 -3.74 10.22
CA LEU A 8 -14.53 -3.40 9.42
C LEU A 8 -15.69 -2.83 10.27
N THR A 9 -15.72 -3.08 11.57
CA THR A 9 -16.77 -2.58 12.49
C THR A 9 -16.16 -2.13 13.84
N GLY A 10 -16.99 -1.50 14.67
CA GLY A 10 -16.56 -0.96 15.97
C GLY A 10 -15.98 0.44 15.88
N ARG A 11 -15.42 0.92 16.97
CA ARG A 11 -14.84 2.26 17.14
C ARG A 11 -13.63 2.51 16.23
N HIS A 12 -12.97 1.44 15.79
CA HIS A 12 -11.78 1.48 14.95
C HIS A 12 -12.06 1.08 13.50
N ALA A 13 -13.33 1.09 13.06
CA ALA A 13 -13.68 0.75 11.68
C ALA A 13 -12.89 1.60 10.66
N GLY A 14 -12.37 0.96 9.63
CA GLY A 14 -11.49 1.54 8.62
C GLY A 14 -10.00 1.56 9.00
N ALA A 15 -9.65 1.26 10.25
CA ALA A 15 -8.25 1.11 10.66
C ALA A 15 -7.64 -0.13 10.00
N SER A 16 -6.37 -0.04 9.62
CA SER A 16 -5.68 -1.15 8.99
C SER A 16 -4.17 -1.12 9.23
N LEU A 17 -3.53 -2.29 9.11
CA LEU A 17 -2.13 -2.50 9.48
C LEU A 17 -1.49 -3.60 8.63
N ASP A 18 -0.26 -3.37 8.17
CA ASP A 18 0.57 -4.42 7.56
C ASP A 18 1.10 -5.37 8.63
N LEU A 19 0.85 -6.66 8.44
CA LEU A 19 1.34 -7.75 9.26
C LEU A 19 2.63 -8.32 8.66
N LEU A 20 3.72 -8.16 9.40
CA LEU A 20 4.97 -8.86 9.15
C LEU A 20 4.87 -10.32 9.60
N PRO A 21 5.69 -11.23 9.02
CA PRO A 21 5.76 -12.61 9.49
C PRO A 21 6.10 -12.70 10.98
N GLY A 22 5.38 -13.52 11.72
CA GLY A 22 5.52 -13.67 13.18
C GLY A 22 4.19 -13.90 13.88
N ASP A 23 4.25 -13.93 15.21
CA ASP A 23 3.07 -14.12 16.07
C ASP A 23 2.54 -12.73 16.49
N TRP A 24 1.22 -12.58 16.43
CA TRP A 24 0.51 -11.35 16.70
C TRP A 24 -0.65 -11.63 17.65
N THR A 25 -0.84 -10.75 18.62
CA THR A 25 -2.02 -10.78 19.49
C THR A 25 -2.87 -9.55 19.24
N VAL A 26 -4.16 -9.75 18.97
CA VAL A 26 -5.18 -8.71 18.92
C VAL A 26 -5.99 -8.76 20.21
N ASP A 27 -5.98 -7.68 20.98
CA ASP A 27 -6.70 -7.58 22.25
C ASP A 27 -6.91 -6.11 22.63
N SER A 28 -7.61 -5.85 23.74
CA SER A 28 -7.73 -4.56 24.40
C SER A 28 -6.51 -4.23 25.29
N ALA A 29 -5.75 -5.24 25.74
CA ALA A 29 -4.64 -5.08 26.66
C ALA A 29 -3.44 -4.33 26.04
N ASP A 30 -2.71 -3.57 26.88
CA ASP A 30 -1.53 -2.80 26.46
C ASP A 30 -0.35 -3.65 25.99
N THR A 31 -0.36 -4.95 26.32
CA THR A 31 0.66 -5.92 25.89
C THR A 31 0.37 -6.54 24.52
N ALA A 32 -0.78 -6.25 23.93
CA ALA A 32 -1.18 -6.78 22.62
C ALA A 32 -0.38 -6.12 21.48
N ALA A 33 -0.01 -6.92 20.48
CA ALA A 33 0.68 -6.41 19.29
C ALA A 33 -0.24 -5.49 18.45
N VAL A 34 -1.55 -5.80 18.42
CA VAL A 34 -2.58 -4.95 17.82
C VAL A 34 -3.62 -4.65 18.88
N ARG A 35 -3.69 -3.39 19.32
CA ARG A 35 -4.63 -2.98 20.36
C ARG A 35 -5.92 -2.41 19.75
N ILE A 36 -7.05 -3.03 20.04
CA ILE A 36 -8.39 -2.55 19.69
C ILE A 36 -9.12 -2.23 21.00
N SER A 37 -9.30 -0.94 21.31
CA SER A 37 -9.79 -0.50 22.64
C SER A 37 -11.23 -0.89 22.97
N ASP A 38 -12.00 -1.34 21.98
CA ASP A 38 -13.36 -1.88 22.14
C ASP A 38 -13.42 -3.39 21.84
N TRP A 39 -12.28 -4.09 21.88
CA TRP A 39 -12.22 -5.55 21.85
C TRP A 39 -12.84 -6.13 23.12
N THR A 40 -13.84 -6.99 22.98
CA THR A 40 -14.54 -7.62 24.11
C THR A 40 -14.44 -9.14 24.11
N ASP A 41 -13.83 -9.73 23.08
CA ASP A 41 -13.65 -11.17 22.95
C ASP A 41 -12.36 -11.64 23.62
N ALA A 42 -12.13 -12.95 23.65
CA ALA A 42 -10.84 -13.49 24.07
C ALA A 42 -9.69 -12.93 23.20
N PRO A 43 -8.45 -12.83 23.72
CA PRO A 43 -7.31 -12.36 22.94
C PRO A 43 -7.13 -13.21 21.68
N LEU A 44 -7.22 -12.56 20.53
CA LEU A 44 -7.09 -13.22 19.24
C LEU A 44 -5.61 -13.42 18.92
N GLN A 45 -5.18 -14.66 18.81
CA GLN A 45 -3.81 -15.00 18.42
C GLN A 45 -3.74 -15.29 16.92
N LEU A 46 -2.78 -14.67 16.26
CA LEU A 46 -2.53 -14.82 14.83
C LEU A 46 -1.09 -15.24 14.61
N GLN A 47 -0.89 -16.23 13.74
CA GLN A 47 0.44 -16.56 13.24
C GLN A 47 0.51 -16.23 11.76
N VAL A 48 1.46 -15.38 11.39
CA VAL A 48 1.63 -14.88 10.03
C VAL A 48 2.87 -15.52 9.44
N GLY A 49 2.68 -16.42 8.47
CA GLY A 49 3.76 -17.08 7.74
C GLY A 49 3.88 -16.59 6.30
N ILE A 50 5.10 -16.66 5.77
CA ILE A 50 5.39 -16.25 4.38
C ILE A 50 4.67 -17.15 3.36
N GLU A 51 4.58 -18.46 3.65
CA GLU A 51 3.95 -19.47 2.80
C GLU A 51 2.59 -19.93 3.32
N THR A 52 2.40 -19.98 4.64
CA THR A 52 1.17 -20.47 5.28
C THR A 52 0.07 -19.41 5.37
N GLY A 53 0.38 -18.13 5.11
CA GLY A 53 -0.58 -17.03 5.24
C GLY A 53 -0.88 -16.70 6.69
N VAL A 54 -2.11 -16.25 6.98
CA VAL A 54 -2.54 -15.96 8.35
C VAL A 54 -3.23 -17.20 8.91
N LEU A 55 -2.78 -17.64 10.08
CA LEU A 55 -3.43 -18.68 10.87
C LEU A 55 -4.07 -18.02 12.10
N HIS A 56 -5.33 -18.36 12.36
CA HIS A 56 -5.99 -18.08 13.62
C HIS A 56 -5.61 -19.17 14.63
N VAL A 57 -5.04 -18.80 15.77
CA VAL A 57 -4.62 -19.75 16.81
C VAL A 57 -5.61 -19.68 17.95
N ASP A 58 -6.39 -20.75 18.13
CA ASP A 58 -7.20 -20.98 19.32
C ASP A 58 -6.48 -21.98 20.25
N ASP A 59 -6.96 -22.13 21.50
CA ASP A 59 -6.31 -22.90 22.58
C ASP A 59 -5.84 -24.32 22.21
N GLU A 60 -6.43 -24.96 21.20
CA GLU A 60 -6.10 -26.33 20.79
C GLU A 60 -5.65 -26.48 19.32
N ALA A 61 -5.81 -25.46 18.47
CA ALA A 61 -5.51 -25.58 17.04
C ALA A 61 -5.26 -24.26 16.31
N ALA A 62 -4.30 -24.27 15.38
CA ALA A 62 -4.12 -23.23 14.38
C ALA A 62 -4.95 -23.55 13.13
N ALA A 63 -5.95 -22.71 12.83
CA ALA A 63 -6.80 -22.83 11.66
C ALA A 63 -6.45 -21.74 10.63
N PRO A 64 -6.36 -22.06 9.32
CA PRO A 64 -6.10 -21.06 8.31
C PRO A 64 -7.21 -20.00 8.28
N TRP A 65 -6.79 -18.75 8.09
CA TRP A 65 -7.68 -17.62 7.82
C TRP A 65 -7.50 -17.19 6.37
N PRO A 66 -8.45 -17.54 5.47
CA PRO A 66 -8.38 -17.17 4.08
C PRO A 66 -8.39 -15.66 3.84
N ASP A 67 -7.67 -15.24 2.81
CA ASP A 67 -7.61 -13.84 2.42
C ASP A 67 -9.00 -13.32 1.99
N LEU A 68 -9.30 -12.09 2.39
CA LEU A 68 -10.52 -11.36 2.11
C LEU A 68 -11.80 -12.04 2.64
N GLU A 69 -11.64 -12.92 3.64
CA GLU A 69 -12.73 -13.53 4.39
C GLU A 69 -12.90 -12.81 5.73
N PRO A 70 -13.96 -11.99 5.91
CA PRO A 70 -14.22 -11.31 7.17
C PRO A 70 -14.65 -12.31 8.25
N ARG A 71 -14.22 -12.09 9.49
CA ARG A 71 -14.63 -12.87 10.66
C ARG A 71 -15.05 -11.94 11.79
N ARG A 72 -16.08 -12.37 12.53
CA ARG A 72 -16.68 -11.61 13.63
C ARG A 72 -16.16 -12.13 14.97
N PHE A 73 -15.77 -11.19 15.82
CA PHE A 73 -15.34 -11.35 17.21
C PHE A 73 -16.14 -10.35 18.04
N GLY A 74 -17.23 -10.83 18.65
CA GLY A 74 -18.18 -9.98 19.34
C GLY A 74 -18.77 -8.94 18.39
N GLU A 75 -18.53 -7.66 18.67
CA GLU A 75 -18.99 -6.54 17.82
C GLU A 75 -17.94 -6.08 16.79
N ILE A 76 -16.74 -6.65 16.82
CA ILE A 76 -15.64 -6.32 15.92
C ILE A 76 -15.57 -7.33 14.79
N VAL A 77 -15.54 -6.84 13.55
CA VAL A 77 -15.28 -7.65 12.37
C VAL A 77 -13.89 -7.30 11.87
N LEU A 78 -13.07 -8.32 11.69
CA LEU A 78 -11.73 -8.22 11.13
C LEU A 78 -11.68 -8.93 9.77
N CYS A 79 -10.80 -8.46 8.90
CA CYS A 79 -10.50 -9.13 7.64
C CYS A 79 -9.00 -9.07 7.37
N VAL A 80 -8.44 -10.18 6.89
CA VAL A 80 -7.01 -10.29 6.53
C VAL A 80 -6.87 -10.50 5.03
N GLY A 81 -5.76 -10.10 4.44
CA GLY A 81 -5.55 -10.24 3.00
C GLY A 81 -4.14 -9.86 2.55
N PRO A 82 -3.87 -9.89 1.24
CA PRO A 82 -2.58 -9.47 0.69
C PRO A 82 -2.34 -7.97 0.91
N ALA A 83 -1.10 -7.61 1.26
CA ALA A 83 -0.67 -6.21 1.32
C ALA A 83 -0.33 -5.69 -0.08
N GLY A 84 -0.74 -4.46 -0.39
CA GLY A 84 -0.43 -3.78 -1.66
C GLY A 84 -1.31 -4.14 -2.86
N GLU A 85 -2.30 -5.02 -2.68
CA GLU A 85 -3.33 -5.31 -3.68
C GLU A 85 -4.60 -4.47 -3.42
N PRO A 86 -5.45 -4.22 -4.43
CA PRO A 86 -6.70 -3.51 -4.23
C PRO A 86 -7.68 -4.34 -3.39
N TRP A 87 -8.08 -3.82 -2.22
CA TRP A 87 -9.08 -4.45 -1.36
C TRP A 87 -10.51 -4.10 -1.81
N PRO A 88 -11.49 -5.02 -1.67
CA PRO A 88 -12.90 -4.68 -1.80
C PRO A 88 -13.31 -3.59 -0.79
N SER A 89 -14.44 -2.94 -1.05
CA SER A 89 -14.99 -1.97 -0.10
C SER A 89 -15.41 -2.64 1.21
N ASP A 90 -15.39 -1.90 2.31
CA ASP A 90 -15.79 -2.42 3.62
C ASP A 90 -17.26 -2.91 3.60
N LEU A 91 -18.12 -2.27 2.80
CA LEU A 91 -19.49 -2.70 2.58
C LEU A 91 -19.56 -4.08 1.90
N GLU A 92 -18.78 -4.31 0.84
CA GLU A 92 -18.73 -5.61 0.14
C GLU A 92 -18.20 -6.72 1.04
N LEU A 93 -17.20 -6.41 1.88
CA LEU A 93 -16.71 -7.37 2.87
C LEU A 93 -17.79 -7.68 3.90
N LEU A 94 -18.42 -6.68 4.50
CA LEU A 94 -19.49 -6.89 5.49
C LEU A 94 -20.69 -7.66 4.92
N GLN A 95 -21.03 -7.46 3.65
CA GLN A 95 -22.08 -8.22 2.97
C GLN A 95 -21.77 -9.73 2.91
N ARG A 96 -20.50 -10.14 2.86
CA ARG A 96 -20.11 -11.55 2.85
C ARG A 96 -20.43 -12.26 4.16
N LEU A 97 -20.44 -11.55 5.29
CA LEU A 97 -20.87 -12.12 6.58
C LEU A 97 -22.37 -12.42 6.63
N LEU A 98 -23.15 -11.75 5.79
CA LEU A 98 -24.61 -11.91 5.71
C LEU A 98 -25.02 -12.95 4.67
N ALA A 99 -24.09 -13.37 3.81
CA ALA A 99 -24.35 -14.38 2.79
C ALA A 99 -24.46 -15.76 3.44
N PRO A 100 -25.50 -16.56 3.11
CA PRO A 100 -25.54 -17.96 3.51
C PRO A 100 -24.29 -18.66 2.98
N PRO A 101 -23.64 -19.53 3.77
CA PRO A 101 -22.55 -20.35 3.24
C PRO A 101 -23.08 -21.09 2.00
N PRO A 102 -22.32 -21.12 0.88
CA PRO A 102 -22.72 -21.91 -0.27
C PRO A 102 -22.97 -23.34 0.23
N PRO A 103 -24.07 -24.00 -0.19
CA PRO A 103 -24.37 -25.34 0.26
C PRO A 103 -23.15 -26.22 0.02
N VAL A 104 -22.61 -26.76 1.11
CA VAL A 104 -21.53 -27.73 1.07
C VAL A 104 -22.04 -28.87 0.22
N VAL A 105 -21.53 -28.99 -1.01
CA VAL A 105 -21.68 -30.20 -1.80
C VAL A 105 -20.81 -31.22 -1.11
N VAL A 106 -21.38 -31.89 -0.09
CA VAL A 106 -20.82 -33.12 0.46
C VAL A 106 -20.68 -34.07 -0.73
N PRO A 107 -19.46 -34.46 -1.13
CA PRO A 107 -19.30 -35.59 -2.01
C PRO A 107 -19.95 -36.76 -1.29
N ALA A 108 -20.92 -37.40 -1.94
CA ALA A 108 -21.48 -38.64 -1.44
C ALA A 108 -20.31 -39.57 -1.12
N ALA A 109 -20.25 -40.00 0.14
CA ALA A 109 -19.29 -40.99 0.58
C ALA A 109 -19.53 -42.25 -0.25
N ASP A 110 -18.61 -42.55 -1.16
CA ASP A 110 -18.52 -43.86 -1.78
C ASP A 110 -18.22 -44.86 -0.65
N THR A 111 -19.22 -45.68 -0.36
CA THR A 111 -19.13 -46.82 0.54
C THR A 111 -17.97 -47.71 0.13
N VAL A 112 -16.97 -47.81 0.99
CA VAL A 112 -15.88 -48.78 0.87
C VAL A 112 -16.43 -50.18 1.11
N ALA A 113 -16.35 -51.04 0.09
CA ALA A 113 -16.44 -52.49 0.25
C ALA A 113 -15.03 -53.10 0.08
N ALA A 114 -14.46 -53.45 1.23
CA ALA A 114 -13.58 -54.57 1.55
C ALA A 114 -12.55 -55.12 0.51
N ASP A 115 -11.28 -55.06 0.97
CA ASP A 115 -10.30 -56.17 1.09
C ASP A 115 -9.25 -56.41 -0.04
N ALA A 116 -7.99 -56.04 0.26
CA ALA A 116 -6.75 -56.84 0.10
C ALA A 116 -5.46 -55.97 0.25
N PRO A 117 -4.38 -56.43 0.92
CA PRO A 117 -3.15 -55.64 1.19
C PRO A 117 -1.98 -56.00 0.21
N PRO A 118 -0.76 -55.44 0.35
CA PRO A 118 -0.12 -54.55 -0.64
C PRO A 118 1.00 -55.21 -1.46
N THR A 119 1.41 -54.60 -2.58
CA THR A 119 2.72 -54.88 -3.19
C THR A 119 3.31 -53.61 -3.80
N ALA A 120 4.59 -53.37 -3.48
CA ALA A 120 5.37 -52.17 -3.74
C ALA A 120 5.83 -52.03 -5.23
N PRO A 121 6.48 -50.90 -5.62
CA PRO A 121 6.50 -50.32 -6.97
C PRO A 121 7.65 -50.84 -7.86
N PRO A 122 7.79 -50.38 -9.13
CA PRO A 122 8.77 -49.30 -9.38
C PRO A 122 8.48 -48.36 -10.57
N ALA A 123 9.22 -47.25 -10.57
CA ALA A 123 9.41 -46.29 -11.67
C ALA A 123 10.23 -46.88 -12.84
N HIS A 124 9.96 -46.42 -14.08
CA HIS A 124 10.95 -45.77 -14.97
C HIS A 124 10.55 -45.68 -16.45
N ARG A 125 10.89 -44.51 -17.00
CA ARG A 125 11.38 -44.16 -18.36
C ARG A 125 10.41 -43.75 -19.49
N PRO A 126 10.70 -42.60 -20.14
CA PRO A 126 10.08 -42.17 -21.39
C PRO A 126 10.80 -42.79 -22.61
N ARG A 127 10.03 -43.00 -23.69
CA ARG A 127 10.53 -43.42 -25.00
C ARG A 127 10.58 -42.24 -25.97
N ALA A 128 11.67 -42.22 -26.74
CA ALA A 128 12.02 -41.25 -27.76
C ALA A 128 11.43 -41.59 -29.14
N HIS A 129 11.22 -40.57 -29.97
CA HIS A 129 11.22 -40.60 -31.44
C HIS A 129 11.82 -39.25 -31.88
N ALA A 130 13.05 -39.15 -32.41
CA ALA A 130 13.56 -39.55 -33.73
C ALA A 130 13.16 -38.61 -34.89
N GLY A 131 14.16 -37.90 -35.43
CA GLY A 131 14.25 -37.49 -36.84
C GLY A 131 14.06 -36.01 -37.16
N TRP A 132 15.12 -35.28 -37.55
CA TRP A 132 15.54 -35.11 -38.95
C TRP A 132 16.76 -34.15 -39.04
N MET A 133 17.81 -34.62 -39.73
CA MET A 133 19.00 -33.89 -40.20
C MET A 133 18.77 -32.98 -41.43
N GLY A 134 19.64 -31.97 -41.59
CA GLY A 134 19.98 -31.30 -42.86
C GLY A 134 20.91 -30.08 -42.63
N VAL A 135 22.22 -30.24 -42.44
CA VAL A 135 23.33 -30.06 -43.44
C VAL A 135 23.32 -28.64 -44.07
N ALA A 136 24.17 -27.64 -43.75
CA ALA A 136 25.65 -27.46 -43.74
C ALA A 136 26.22 -26.71 -44.98
N ALA A 137 27.36 -26.02 -44.74
CA ALA A 137 28.36 -25.43 -45.67
C ALA A 137 28.19 -23.91 -45.99
N VAL A 138 28.99 -22.98 -45.44
CA VAL A 138 30.45 -22.68 -45.49
C VAL A 138 30.82 -21.58 -46.52
N ALA A 139 31.46 -20.56 -45.97
CA ALA A 139 32.20 -19.40 -46.49
C ALA A 139 33.03 -19.57 -47.78
N LEU A 140 33.30 -18.48 -48.52
CA LEU A 140 34.54 -17.66 -48.46
C LEU A 140 34.76 -16.76 -49.71
N LEU A 141 35.33 -15.56 -49.46
CA LEU A 141 36.22 -14.71 -50.30
C LEU A 141 35.67 -13.55 -51.18
N THR A 142 35.99 -12.34 -50.71
CA THR A 142 36.27 -11.08 -51.44
C THR A 142 37.54 -11.19 -52.31
N PRO A 143 37.76 -10.33 -53.35
CA PRO A 143 38.45 -9.04 -53.08
C PRO A 143 38.04 -7.84 -54.00
N CYS A 144 38.53 -6.68 -53.57
CA CYS A 144 38.39 -5.31 -54.10
C CYS A 144 38.83 -5.08 -55.56
N ALA A 145 38.22 -4.07 -56.21
CA ALA A 145 38.96 -3.04 -56.95
C ALA A 145 38.08 -1.78 -57.16
N LEU A 146 38.69 -0.62 -56.95
CA LEU A 146 38.15 0.74 -57.13
C LEU A 146 37.84 1.05 -58.61
N LEU A 147 36.92 2.00 -58.86
CA LEU A 147 37.17 3.28 -59.54
C LEU A 147 35.87 4.06 -59.87
N LEU A 148 35.80 5.28 -59.31
CA LEU A 148 35.34 6.57 -59.86
C LEU A 148 33.98 6.71 -60.61
N ALA A 149 33.14 7.53 -59.97
CA ALA A 149 32.54 8.77 -60.50
C ALA A 149 31.34 8.74 -61.46
N SER A 150 30.40 9.64 -61.12
CA SER A 150 29.48 10.43 -61.95
C SER A 150 27.99 9.99 -62.06
N THR A 151 27.15 10.92 -61.58
CA THR A 151 25.79 11.28 -62.04
C THR A 151 24.68 10.24 -62.01
N ARG A 152 23.76 10.36 -61.04
CA ARG A 152 22.30 10.30 -61.24
C ARG A 152 21.65 11.17 -60.16
N GLU A 153 21.23 12.38 -60.50
CA GLU A 153 19.85 12.70 -60.89
C GLU A 153 18.80 12.18 -59.91
N ALA A 154 18.05 13.14 -59.38
CA ALA A 154 16.99 13.02 -58.39
C ALA A 154 16.09 11.79 -58.59
N GLN A 155 16.22 10.81 -57.70
CA GLN A 155 15.11 9.91 -57.41
C GLN A 155 14.26 10.56 -56.31
N HIS A 156 13.34 11.42 -56.74
CA HIS A 156 12.17 11.77 -55.95
C HIS A 156 11.29 10.50 -55.88
N ALA A 157 11.64 9.58 -54.97
CA ALA A 157 10.70 8.57 -54.53
C ALA A 157 9.50 9.32 -53.92
N PRO A 158 8.25 8.86 -54.15
CA PRO A 158 7.12 9.40 -53.42
C PRO A 158 7.42 9.20 -51.94
N GLN A 159 7.73 10.29 -51.21
CA GLN A 159 7.81 10.21 -49.77
C GLN A 159 6.42 9.76 -49.31
N ALA A 160 6.36 8.53 -48.77
CA ALA A 160 5.22 8.11 -47.98
C ALA A 160 4.89 9.27 -47.03
N PRO A 161 3.60 9.65 -46.87
CA PRO A 161 3.23 10.80 -46.05
C PRO A 161 3.94 10.67 -44.72
N ALA A 162 4.83 11.63 -44.43
CA ALA A 162 5.59 11.63 -43.20
C ALA A 162 4.58 11.59 -42.05
N VAL A 163 4.51 10.46 -41.34
CA VAL A 163 3.67 10.34 -40.15
C VAL A 163 4.08 11.48 -39.25
N ALA A 164 3.15 12.42 -39.00
CA ALA A 164 3.42 13.55 -38.14
C ALA A 164 3.95 13.01 -36.81
N PRO A 165 5.08 13.53 -36.29
CA PRO A 165 5.64 13.03 -35.04
C PRO A 165 4.61 13.16 -33.92
N ILE A 166 4.48 12.14 -33.09
CA ILE A 166 3.55 12.12 -31.95
C ILE A 166 3.80 13.36 -31.09
N PRO A 167 2.77 14.18 -30.78
CA PRO A 167 2.91 15.36 -29.94
C PRO A 167 3.59 15.04 -28.61
N LEU A 168 4.43 15.96 -28.10
CA LEU A 168 5.16 15.73 -26.86
C LEU A 168 4.23 15.41 -25.67
N ILE A 169 3.10 16.10 -25.57
CA ILE A 169 2.11 15.90 -24.50
C ILE A 169 1.57 14.46 -24.47
N GLU A 170 1.35 13.84 -25.63
CA GLU A 170 0.88 12.45 -25.73
C GLU A 170 1.98 11.46 -25.34
N ARG A 171 3.25 11.76 -25.65
CA ARG A 171 4.39 10.97 -25.18
C ARG A 171 4.57 11.05 -23.66
N VAL A 172 4.35 12.23 -23.07
CA VAL A 172 4.36 12.44 -21.61
C VAL A 172 3.23 11.64 -20.95
N ARG A 173 1.99 11.75 -21.44
CA ARG A 173 0.85 10.96 -20.94
C ARG A 173 1.11 9.46 -21.02
N THR A 174 1.66 9.00 -22.15
CA THR A 174 2.01 7.58 -22.33
C THR A 174 3.06 7.12 -21.30
N ALA A 175 4.12 7.91 -21.06
CA ALA A 175 5.11 7.58 -20.05
C ALA A 175 4.49 7.56 -18.63
N LEU A 176 3.69 8.56 -18.28
CA LEU A 176 3.03 8.64 -16.97
C LEU A 176 2.06 7.48 -16.71
N SER A 177 1.38 6.99 -17.74
CA SER A 177 0.44 5.86 -17.60
C SER A 177 1.11 4.57 -17.10
N GLN A 178 2.45 4.47 -17.14
CA GLN A 178 3.20 3.32 -16.63
C GLN A 178 3.37 3.32 -15.11
N HIS A 179 3.16 4.46 -14.43
CA HIS A 179 3.42 4.61 -13.00
C HIS A 179 2.19 4.46 -12.09
N ASN A 180 0.96 4.41 -12.63
CA ASN A 180 -0.28 4.26 -11.84
C ASN A 180 -0.41 5.23 -10.64
N ILE A 181 0.04 6.48 -10.81
CA ILE A 181 -0.06 7.51 -9.76
C ILE A 181 -1.36 8.31 -9.94
N ASP A 182 -2.19 8.33 -8.91
CA ASP A 182 -3.42 9.11 -8.87
C ASP A 182 -3.15 10.60 -8.67
N GLY A 183 -4.06 11.45 -9.14
CA GLY A 183 -4.01 12.90 -8.88
C GLY A 183 -2.97 13.66 -9.70
N LEU A 184 -2.31 13.04 -10.68
CA LEU A 184 -1.39 13.74 -11.56
C LEU A 184 -2.11 14.78 -12.43
N ASN A 185 -1.53 15.97 -12.53
CA ASN A 185 -1.98 17.03 -13.43
C ASN A 185 -0.83 17.42 -14.37
N ILE A 186 -1.16 17.63 -15.65
CA ILE A 186 -0.18 18.02 -16.66
C ILE A 186 -0.55 19.41 -17.15
N GLU A 187 0.27 20.39 -16.82
CA GLU A 187 0.15 21.76 -17.31
C GLU A 187 1.08 21.95 -18.50
N GLN A 188 0.57 22.56 -19.57
CA GLN A 188 1.38 22.98 -20.72
C GLN A 188 1.29 24.50 -20.86
N ARG A 189 2.44 25.18 -20.76
CA ARG A 189 2.54 26.63 -20.85
C ARG A 189 3.80 27.03 -21.61
N ASP A 190 3.66 27.92 -22.60
CA ASP A 190 4.77 28.45 -23.41
C ASP A 190 5.66 27.37 -24.07
N GLY A 191 5.09 26.20 -24.37
CA GLY A 191 5.81 25.07 -24.94
C GLY A 191 6.63 24.25 -23.94
N GLU A 192 6.60 24.61 -22.66
CA GLU A 192 7.09 23.82 -21.53
C GLU A 192 5.93 22.98 -20.96
N ILE A 193 6.23 21.78 -20.47
CA ILE A 193 5.25 20.90 -19.82
C ILE A 193 5.70 20.70 -18.38
N THR A 194 4.83 20.96 -17.42
CA THR A 194 5.06 20.65 -16.01
C THR A 194 4.07 19.58 -15.57
N VAL A 195 4.60 18.54 -14.96
CA VAL A 195 3.80 17.48 -14.34
C VAL A 195 3.77 17.74 -12.84
N HIS A 196 2.55 17.93 -12.32
CA HIS A 196 2.22 18.20 -10.94
C HIS A 196 1.57 16.98 -10.29
N GLY A 197 1.74 16.84 -8.98
CA GLY A 197 1.08 15.82 -8.17
C GLY A 197 1.86 15.46 -6.92
N MET A 198 1.55 14.29 -6.36
CA MET A 198 2.20 13.76 -5.18
C MET A 198 2.69 12.34 -5.43
N ALA A 199 3.99 12.09 -5.25
CA ALA A 199 4.51 10.73 -5.33
C ALA A 199 4.24 10.01 -4.00
N PRO A 200 3.77 8.76 -4.00
CA PRO A 200 3.57 8.01 -2.76
C PRO A 200 4.92 7.65 -2.11
N THR A 201 6.02 7.61 -2.88
CA THR A 201 7.38 7.40 -2.38
C THR A 201 8.40 8.29 -3.10
N ALA A 202 9.55 8.54 -2.45
CA ALA A 202 10.66 9.26 -3.08
C ALA A 202 11.25 8.51 -4.29
N MET A 203 11.25 7.17 -4.24
CA MET A 203 11.73 6.34 -5.35
C MET A 203 10.87 6.51 -6.60
N GLU A 204 9.55 6.60 -6.42
CA GLU A 204 8.60 6.80 -7.50
C GLU A 204 8.75 8.19 -8.13
N SER A 205 8.92 9.25 -7.32
CA SER A 205 9.23 10.59 -7.81
C SER A 205 10.48 10.60 -8.70
N LEU A 206 11.57 9.96 -8.25
CA LEU A 206 12.80 9.85 -9.02
C LEU A 206 12.64 9.04 -10.32
N SER A 207 11.78 8.02 -10.30
CA SER A 207 11.52 7.17 -11.47
C SER A 207 10.76 7.95 -12.54
N VAL A 208 9.67 8.63 -12.16
CA VAL A 208 8.92 9.53 -13.06
C VAL A 208 9.82 10.63 -13.62
N GLN A 209 10.64 11.25 -12.78
CA GLN A 209 11.58 12.29 -13.24
C GLN A 209 12.58 11.75 -14.27
N ARG A 210 13.10 10.53 -14.07
CA ARG A 210 14.00 9.88 -15.02
C ARG A 210 13.31 9.60 -16.35
N ASP A 211 12.11 9.03 -16.31
CA ASP A 211 11.40 8.59 -17.50
C ASP A 211 10.91 9.78 -18.33
N LEU A 212 10.39 10.83 -17.69
CA LEU A 212 10.00 12.06 -18.39
C LEU A 212 11.20 12.83 -18.95
N ARG A 213 12.36 12.81 -18.28
CA ARG A 213 13.59 13.38 -18.84
C ARG A 213 14.04 12.65 -20.10
N ASN A 214 13.83 11.34 -20.19
CA ASN A 214 14.10 10.55 -21.39
C ASN A 214 13.11 10.88 -22.53
N VAL A 215 11.88 11.26 -22.22
CA VAL A 215 10.90 11.73 -23.21
C VAL A 215 11.30 13.09 -23.78
N SER A 216 11.63 14.05 -22.92
CA SER A 216 12.19 15.34 -23.32
C SER A 216 12.79 16.10 -22.12
N PRO A 217 13.93 16.80 -22.29
CA PRO A 217 14.47 17.67 -21.25
C PRO A 217 13.64 18.93 -20.99
N ARG A 218 12.61 19.21 -21.81
CA ARG A 218 11.67 20.33 -21.63
C ARG A 218 10.49 20.00 -20.71
N VAL A 219 10.43 18.79 -20.17
CA VAL A 219 9.38 18.39 -19.22
C VAL A 219 9.93 18.58 -17.82
N ARG A 220 9.24 19.41 -17.02
CA ARG A 220 9.51 19.57 -15.60
C ARG A 220 8.62 18.65 -14.78
N VAL A 221 9.17 18.17 -13.68
CA VAL A 221 8.44 17.35 -12.70
C VAL A 221 8.47 18.10 -11.38
N ASP A 222 7.30 18.45 -10.92
CA ASP A 222 7.04 19.06 -9.62
C ASP A 222 6.15 18.11 -8.84
N MET A 223 6.78 17.12 -8.22
CA MET A 223 6.10 16.02 -7.56
C MET A 223 6.87 15.63 -6.29
N PRO A 224 6.64 16.33 -5.17
CA PRO A 224 7.24 15.96 -3.90
C PRO A 224 6.76 14.57 -3.45
N ALA A 225 7.55 13.94 -2.58
CA ALA A 225 7.18 12.66 -2.00
C ALA A 225 6.27 12.88 -0.78
N ALA A 226 5.12 12.18 -0.74
CA ALA A 226 4.17 12.28 0.36
C ALA A 226 4.80 12.03 1.75
N PRO A 227 5.71 11.04 1.94
CA PRO A 227 6.36 10.84 3.23
C PRO A 227 7.20 12.03 3.68
N GLU A 228 7.87 12.72 2.76
CA GLU A 228 8.67 13.92 3.07
C GLU A 228 7.76 15.09 3.48
N VAL A 229 6.62 15.25 2.79
CA VAL A 229 5.61 16.26 3.16
C VAL A 229 5.04 15.98 4.55
N VAL A 230 4.73 14.72 4.86
CA VAL A 230 4.25 14.29 6.18
C VAL A 230 5.29 14.60 7.26
N GLU A 231 6.57 14.31 7.01
CA GLU A 231 7.65 14.62 7.96
C GLU A 231 7.80 16.13 8.16
N ASN A 232 7.85 16.90 7.09
CA ASN A 232 7.96 18.37 7.16
C ASN A 232 6.78 18.98 7.94
N LEU A 233 5.55 18.47 7.75
CA LEU A 233 4.39 18.89 8.53
C LEU A 233 4.55 18.55 10.01
N ARG A 234 5.03 17.35 10.35
CA ARG A 234 5.28 16.92 11.73
C ARG A 234 6.33 17.79 12.40
N GLU A 235 7.46 18.01 11.74
CA GLU A 235 8.57 18.83 12.21
C GLU A 235 8.18 20.31 12.37
N SER A 236 7.30 20.82 11.51
CA SER A 236 6.83 22.22 11.57
C SER A 236 5.81 22.44 12.70
N MET A 237 4.92 21.46 12.93
CA MET A 237 3.89 21.53 13.96
C MET A 237 4.47 21.33 15.36
N GLN A 238 5.36 20.34 15.54
CA GLN A 238 5.95 19.98 16.84
C GLN A 238 4.90 19.66 17.93
N GLU A 239 3.77 19.10 17.51
CA GLU A 239 2.67 18.70 18.38
C GLU A 239 2.61 17.17 18.44
N PRO A 240 3.14 16.54 19.50
CA PRO A 240 3.25 15.07 19.56
C PRO A 240 1.89 14.35 19.61
N GLY A 241 0.82 15.07 19.97
CA GLY A 241 -0.55 14.54 19.99
C GLY A 241 -1.26 14.51 18.64
N LEU A 242 -0.56 14.86 17.54
CA LEU A 242 -1.10 14.86 16.18
C LEU A 242 -0.67 13.64 15.37
N SER A 243 -1.63 13.05 14.66
CA SER A 243 -1.44 12.07 13.61
C SER A 243 -1.57 12.74 12.24
N ILE A 244 -0.61 12.46 11.35
CA ILE A 244 -0.53 13.03 10.01
C ILE A 244 -0.35 11.88 9.02
N SER A 245 -1.20 11.82 7.99
CA SER A 245 -1.16 10.75 6.99
C SER A 245 -1.49 11.26 5.59
N TYR A 246 -0.97 10.56 4.58
CA TYR A 246 -1.35 10.74 3.18
C TYR A 246 -2.48 9.78 2.82
N LEU A 247 -3.53 10.28 2.19
CA LEU A 247 -4.76 9.55 1.86
C LEU A 247 -4.84 9.13 0.39
N GLY A 248 -3.81 9.42 -0.42
CA GLY A 248 -3.86 9.27 -1.88
C GLY A 248 -4.57 10.44 -2.56
N ASP A 249 -4.50 10.48 -3.91
CA ASP A 249 -5.12 11.51 -4.75
C ASP A 249 -4.83 12.95 -4.25
N ASN A 250 -3.57 13.20 -3.89
CA ASN A 250 -3.07 14.48 -3.39
C ASN A 250 -3.77 14.99 -2.11
N ARG A 251 -4.34 14.10 -1.28
CA ARG A 251 -5.00 14.48 -0.01
C ARG A 251 -4.23 14.04 1.22
N PHE A 252 -4.26 14.86 2.26
CA PHE A 252 -3.67 14.55 3.57
C PHE A 252 -4.71 14.64 4.69
N SER A 253 -4.44 13.98 5.81
CA SER A 253 -5.19 14.16 7.06
C SER A 253 -4.26 14.60 8.18
N VAL A 254 -4.75 15.51 9.02
CA VAL A 254 -4.09 15.95 10.26
C VAL A 254 -5.14 15.90 11.37
N SER A 255 -4.93 15.05 12.36
CA SER A 255 -5.91 14.85 13.44
C SER A 255 -5.27 14.65 14.81
N GLY A 256 -5.96 15.05 15.88
CA GLY A 256 -5.50 14.81 17.25
C GLY A 256 -5.55 16.03 18.16
N ALA A 257 -4.84 15.96 19.30
CA ALA A 257 -4.76 17.03 20.27
C ALA A 257 -3.50 17.88 20.04
N ALA A 258 -3.67 19.20 20.02
CA ALA A 258 -2.56 20.16 19.93
C ALA A 258 -2.63 21.17 21.08
N GLN A 259 -1.49 21.51 21.66
CA GLN A 259 -1.35 22.60 22.63
C GLN A 259 -1.67 23.95 21.99
N GLN A 260 -1.29 24.11 20.72
CA GLN A 260 -1.49 25.32 19.93
C GLN A 260 -2.25 25.03 18.62
N PRO A 261 -3.57 24.75 18.65
CA PRO A 261 -4.34 24.45 17.44
C PRO A 261 -4.30 25.56 16.38
N ASP A 262 -4.18 26.82 16.81
CA ASP A 262 -4.07 27.97 15.93
C ASP A 262 -2.74 27.96 15.14
N ARG A 263 -1.64 27.54 15.78
CA ARG A 263 -0.34 27.33 15.12
C ARG A 263 -0.42 26.20 14.11
N VAL A 264 -1.08 25.10 14.45
CA VAL A 264 -1.28 23.96 13.54
C VAL A 264 -2.04 24.40 12.29
N ARG A 265 -3.15 25.14 12.45
CA ARG A 265 -3.90 25.72 11.33
C ARG A 265 -3.02 26.60 10.45
N ALA A 266 -2.24 27.50 11.04
CA ALA A 266 -1.33 28.38 10.29
C ALA A 266 -0.24 27.62 9.53
N VAL A 267 0.29 26.52 10.08
CA VAL A 267 1.25 25.64 9.39
C VAL A 267 0.57 24.94 8.21
N VAL A 268 -0.62 24.38 8.41
CA VAL A 268 -1.38 23.72 7.32
C VAL A 268 -1.70 24.69 6.19
N ASP A 269 -2.16 25.90 6.51
CA ASP A 269 -2.49 26.90 5.49
C ASP A 269 -1.25 27.35 4.70
N ARG A 270 -0.09 27.47 5.37
CA ARG A 270 1.19 27.74 4.70
C ARG A 270 1.58 26.60 3.77
N VAL A 271 1.57 25.35 4.26
CA VAL A 271 1.93 24.18 3.44
C VAL A 271 0.97 24.00 2.26
N ARG A 272 -0.33 24.29 2.44
CA ARG A 272 -1.29 24.32 1.34
C ARG A 272 -0.90 25.36 0.28
N GLY A 273 -0.45 26.54 0.70
CA GLY A 273 0.05 27.57 -0.20
C GLY A 273 1.33 27.17 -0.94
N ASP A 274 2.29 26.57 -0.22
CA ASP A 274 3.59 26.18 -0.78
C ASP A 274 3.47 25.00 -1.77
N LEU A 275 2.62 24.02 -1.47
CA LEU A 275 2.38 22.87 -2.35
C LEU A 275 1.47 23.23 -3.54
N GLY A 276 0.64 24.27 -3.40
CA GLY A 276 -0.22 24.78 -4.47
C GLY A 276 -1.07 23.68 -5.11
N VAL A 277 -0.89 23.47 -6.42
CA VAL A 277 -1.66 22.50 -7.21
C VAL A 277 -1.31 21.03 -6.91
N ASN A 278 -0.22 20.77 -6.20
CA ASN A 278 0.19 19.41 -5.83
C ASN A 278 -0.62 18.84 -4.66
N VAL A 279 -1.41 19.66 -3.96
CA VAL A 279 -2.29 19.23 -2.88
C VAL A 279 -3.74 19.59 -3.20
N LYS A 280 -4.63 18.59 -3.11
CA LYS A 280 -6.06 18.76 -3.34
C LYS A 280 -6.79 19.16 -2.07
N ASP A 281 -6.46 18.49 -0.95
CA ASP A 281 -7.06 18.77 0.35
C ASP A 281 -6.14 18.37 1.51
N ILE A 282 -6.28 19.08 2.63
CA ILE A 282 -5.70 18.69 3.92
C ILE A 282 -6.83 18.74 4.94
N ALA A 283 -7.38 17.56 5.24
CA ALA A 283 -8.47 17.41 6.20
C ALA A 283 -7.94 17.62 7.62
N LEU A 284 -8.48 18.61 8.32
CA LEU A 284 -8.00 19.02 9.64
C LEU A 284 -9.04 18.74 10.74
N ASN A 285 -8.66 17.89 11.70
CA ASN A 285 -9.48 17.59 12.88
C ASN A 285 -8.64 17.71 14.16
N VAL A 286 -8.43 18.96 14.62
CA VAL A 286 -7.55 19.26 15.74
C VAL A 286 -8.33 19.85 16.91
N ARG A 287 -8.11 19.27 18.10
CA ARG A 287 -8.68 19.73 19.38
C ARG A 287 -7.59 20.37 20.26
N ARG A 288 -7.96 21.34 21.10
CA ARG A 288 -7.02 21.99 22.04
C ARG A 288 -6.67 21.04 23.19
N ALA A 289 -5.39 20.97 23.56
CA ALA A 289 -4.92 20.32 24.78
C ALA A 289 -5.05 21.28 25.98
N ASN A 290 -5.44 20.77 27.16
CA ASN A 290 -5.62 21.56 28.39
C ASN A 290 -4.26 21.97 29.01
N GLN A 291 -4.15 23.18 29.57
CA GLN A 291 -2.89 23.86 29.96
C GLN A 291 -2.62 24.05 31.47
N ASP A 292 -3.34 23.42 32.40
CA ASP A 292 -3.15 23.70 33.84
C ASP A 292 -1.92 22.98 34.45
N GLY A 293 -0.90 23.78 34.79
CA GLY A 293 0.29 23.40 35.57
C GLY A 293 0.15 23.76 37.06
N LYS A 294 -0.72 23.06 37.77
CA LYS A 294 -0.59 22.75 39.21
C LYS A 294 -0.50 21.24 39.25
N LEU A 295 0.51 20.65 39.90
CA LEU A 295 0.55 19.20 40.13
C LEU A 295 -0.50 18.85 41.23
N ASP A 296 -1.78 19.04 40.88
CA ASP A 296 -2.90 18.32 41.44
C ASP A 296 -3.33 17.35 40.34
N ALA A 297 -3.34 16.07 40.67
CA ALA A 297 -3.58 14.94 39.78
C ALA A 297 -5.02 14.91 39.24
N ASN A 298 -5.45 15.94 38.52
CA ASN A 298 -6.79 16.08 37.94
C ASN A 298 -6.75 16.87 36.63
N SER A 299 -6.16 16.25 35.61
CA SER A 299 -6.60 16.31 34.21
C SER A 299 -6.47 14.86 33.73
N VAL A 300 -7.48 13.97 33.75
CA VAL A 300 -8.92 14.08 33.52
C VAL A 300 -9.23 14.73 32.17
N LEU A 301 -8.92 13.98 31.11
CA LEU A 301 -9.83 13.80 29.97
C LEU A 301 -9.91 12.29 29.67
N SER A 302 -11.13 11.77 29.80
CA SER A 302 -11.52 10.36 29.84
C SER A 302 -11.44 9.65 28.48
N VAL A 303 -10.93 8.42 28.49
CA VAL A 303 -11.69 7.22 28.10
C VAL A 303 -11.46 6.22 29.25
N ASP A 304 -12.55 5.72 29.83
CA ASP A 304 -12.70 5.26 31.23
C ASP A 304 -11.57 4.39 31.88
N GLU A 305 -11.13 4.86 33.06
CA GLU A 305 -10.59 4.12 34.22
C GLU A 305 -9.14 3.59 34.29
N LEU A 306 -8.12 4.29 33.75
CA LEU A 306 -6.77 4.13 34.34
C LEU A 306 -5.91 5.40 34.26
N HIS A 307 -5.41 5.85 35.41
CA HIS A 307 -4.55 7.02 35.54
C HIS A 307 -3.08 6.60 35.66
N TYR A 308 -2.23 7.10 34.76
CA TYR A 308 -0.81 6.78 34.69
C TYR A 308 0.06 8.05 34.71
N VAL A 309 1.20 8.01 35.43
CA VAL A 309 2.18 9.10 35.48
C VAL A 309 3.58 8.59 35.11
N GLU A 310 4.24 9.27 34.16
CA GLU A 310 5.62 9.03 33.76
C GLU A 310 6.55 10.03 34.45
N SER A 311 7.45 9.52 35.30
CA SER A 311 8.49 10.33 35.91
C SER A 311 9.62 10.61 34.91
N PRO A 312 10.39 11.71 35.06
CA PRO A 312 11.53 12.03 34.19
C PRO A 312 12.65 10.97 34.15
N ASP A 313 12.63 10.02 35.09
CA ASP A 313 13.53 8.88 35.19
C ASP A 313 13.03 7.64 34.41
N GLY A 314 11.93 7.76 33.66
CA GLY A 314 11.35 6.69 32.84
C GLY A 314 10.53 5.66 33.64
N THR A 315 10.31 5.90 34.94
CA THR A 315 9.52 4.98 35.76
C THR A 315 8.03 5.20 35.54
N LYS A 316 7.33 4.11 35.21
CA LYS A 316 5.89 4.09 35.02
C LYS A 316 5.16 3.71 36.33
N ARG A 317 4.49 4.68 36.98
CA ARG A 317 3.63 4.42 38.16
C ARG A 317 2.13 4.57 37.84
N PHE A 318 1.37 3.54 38.22
CA PHE A 318 -0.09 3.52 38.19
C PHE A 318 -0.63 3.95 39.56
N LEU A 319 -1.65 4.81 39.59
CA LEU A 319 -2.27 5.26 40.84
C LEU A 319 -3.67 4.63 40.96
N ALA A 320 -3.89 3.90 42.05
CA ALA A 320 -5.22 3.42 42.40
C ALA A 320 -6.08 4.58 42.95
N ALA A 321 -7.34 4.67 42.52
CA ALA A 321 -8.29 5.63 43.06
C ALA A 321 -8.56 5.33 44.55
N GLN A 322 -8.35 6.32 45.43
CA GLN A 322 -8.81 6.26 46.83
C GLN A 322 -10.25 6.79 46.88
N HIS A 323 -11.15 5.98 47.44
CA HIS A 323 -12.57 6.30 47.66
C HIS A 323 -12.78 7.44 48.66
#